data_AF-A0A8J2SBX5-F1
#
_entry.id   AF-A0A8J2SBX5-F1
#
_cell.length_a   1.000
_cell.length_b   1.000
_cell.length_c   1.000
_cell.angle_alpha   90.00
_cell.angle_beta   90.00
_cell.angle_gamma   90.00
#
_symmetry.space_group_name_H-M   'P 1'
#
loop_
_entity.id
_entity.type
_entity.pdbx_description
1 polymer ?
#
loop_
_entity_poly.entity_id
_entity_poly.type
_entity_poly.pdbx_seq_one_letter_code
_entity_poly.pdbx_strand_id
1 'polypeptide(L)'
;GTREPKPTALPKIFSVIRALGFVSESSVRTTKRWVHPLMLKYLGAEGLDVTNCNGALVGAARFHRHYADIVEPWVRCARVEACIAPSGSNRRNHRQDQAALTVLAHQAGVACRRMHLSVHYHHDDPSDEGTLDGRPKSSRRPAGG
;
A
#
# COMPACT_ATOMS: atom_id res chain seq x y z
N GLY A 1 38.72 -14.53 19.46
CA GLY A 1 37.54 -13.73 19.84
C GLY A 1 36.49 -13.88 18.77
N THR A 2 35.36 -14.49 19.08
CA THR A 2 34.25 -14.68 18.15
C THR A 2 33.64 -13.32 17.81
N ARG A 3 33.68 -12.93 16.53
CA ARG A 3 32.93 -11.76 16.04
C ARG A 3 31.45 -12.01 16.30
N GLU A 4 30.80 -11.16 17.09
CA GLU A 4 29.34 -11.16 17.17
C GLU A 4 28.75 -10.99 15.76
N PRO A 5 27.74 -11.79 15.37
CA PRO A 5 27.05 -11.57 14.12
C PRO A 5 26.35 -10.21 14.18
N LYS A 6 26.63 -9.33 13.21
CA LYS A 6 25.89 -8.06 13.05
C LYS A 6 24.39 -8.38 13.08
N PRO A 7 23.58 -7.71 13.90
CA PRO A 7 22.15 -8.01 13.96
C PRO A 7 21.56 -7.80 12.57
N THR A 8 21.07 -8.90 11.99
CA THR A 8 20.55 -8.96 10.63
C THR A 8 19.29 -8.08 10.52
N ALA A 9 19.01 -7.56 9.33
CA ALA A 9 17.88 -6.64 9.11
C ALA A 9 16.51 -7.27 9.44
N LEU A 10 16.39 -8.59 9.26
CA LEU A 10 15.13 -9.34 9.44
C LEU A 10 14.65 -9.41 10.90
N PRO A 11 15.45 -9.84 11.90
CA PRO A 11 15.06 -9.76 13.32
C PRO A 11 14.63 -8.35 13.76
N LYS A 12 15.30 -7.31 13.25
CA LYS A 12 14.92 -5.91 13.52
C LYS A 12 13.54 -5.58 12.94
N ILE A 13 13.28 -5.94 11.68
CA ILE A 13 11.97 -5.77 11.03
C ILE A 13 10.87 -6.49 11.82
N PHE A 14 11.08 -7.76 12.20
CA PHE A 14 10.09 -8.50 13.00
C PHE A 14 9.87 -7.90 14.37
N SER A 15 10.92 -7.37 15.02
CA SER A 15 10.76 -6.64 16.28
C SER A 15 9.89 -5.40 16.13
N VAL A 16 10.09 -4.63 15.06
CA VAL A 16 9.27 -3.45 14.74
C VAL A 16 7.82 -3.84 14.46
N ILE A 17 7.59 -4.87 13.63
CA ILE A 17 6.23 -5.36 13.31
C ILE A 17 5.52 -5.83 14.59
N ARG A 18 6.20 -6.57 15.47
CA ARG A 18 5.61 -7.02 16.75
C ARG A 18 5.26 -5.85 17.67
N ALA A 19 6.09 -4.82 17.72
CA ALA A 19 5.88 -3.66 18.59
C ALA A 19 4.74 -2.75 18.08
N LEU A 20 4.65 -2.53 16.77
CA LEU A 20 3.65 -1.64 16.16
C LEU A 20 2.37 -2.35 15.75
N GLY A 21 2.41 -3.68 15.62
CA GLY A 21 1.27 -4.51 15.24
C GLY A 21 0.98 -4.53 13.74
N PHE A 22 1.12 -3.40 13.07
CA PHE A 22 0.96 -3.25 11.64
C PHE A 22 1.91 -2.19 11.09
N VAL A 23 2.51 -2.47 9.93
CA VAL A 23 3.39 -1.54 9.22
C VAL A 23 3.10 -1.61 7.72
N SER A 24 3.01 -0.43 7.11
CA SER A 24 3.03 -0.24 5.67
C SER A 24 3.56 1.16 5.40
N GLU A 25 4.34 1.32 4.35
CA GLU A 25 4.80 2.64 3.92
C GLU A 25 3.67 3.46 3.31
N SER A 26 3.86 4.77 3.19
CA SER A 26 2.98 5.62 2.40
C SER A 26 3.35 5.56 0.92
N SER A 27 2.36 5.48 0.01
CA SER A 27 2.56 5.72 -1.41
C SER A 27 2.30 7.19 -1.78
N VAL A 28 2.53 7.55 -3.04
CA VAL A 28 2.18 8.89 -3.55
C VAL A 28 0.67 9.04 -3.75
N ARG A 29 0.20 10.29 -3.62
CA ARG A 29 -1.20 10.72 -3.74
C ARG A 29 -2.14 10.09 -2.68
N THR A 30 -3.42 10.45 -2.76
CA THR A 30 -4.40 10.15 -1.71
C THR A 30 -5.49 9.19 -2.17
N THR A 31 -6.32 8.74 -1.22
CA THR A 31 -7.49 7.90 -1.46
C THR A 31 -8.42 8.49 -2.51
N LYS A 32 -8.52 9.83 -2.58
CA LYS A 32 -9.31 10.55 -3.59
C LYS A 32 -8.92 10.23 -5.04
N ARG A 33 -7.66 9.84 -5.29
CA ARG A 33 -7.18 9.47 -6.63
C ARG A 33 -7.22 7.97 -6.89
N TRP A 34 -6.86 7.15 -5.91
CA TRP A 34 -6.53 5.74 -6.11
C TRP A 34 -7.52 4.75 -5.48
N VAL A 35 -8.54 5.23 -4.76
CA VAL A 35 -9.61 4.40 -4.22
C VAL A 35 -10.89 4.68 -4.99
N HIS A 36 -11.50 3.62 -5.53
CA HIS A 36 -12.75 3.76 -6.26
C HIS A 36 -13.88 4.17 -5.30
N PRO A 37 -14.75 5.13 -5.66
CA PRO A 37 -15.82 5.60 -4.78
C PRO A 37 -16.74 4.47 -4.26
N LEU A 38 -16.97 3.43 -5.07
CA LEU A 38 -17.78 2.28 -4.63
C LEU A 38 -17.09 1.43 -3.55
N MET A 39 -15.75 1.35 -3.51
CA MET A 39 -15.06 0.71 -2.40
C MET A 39 -15.18 1.56 -1.12
N LEU A 40 -15.03 2.89 -1.24
CA LEU A 40 -15.21 3.79 -0.10
C LEU A 40 -16.62 3.63 0.48
N LYS A 41 -17.65 3.60 -0.38
CA LYS A 41 -19.03 3.33 0.03
C LYS A 41 -19.19 1.95 0.67
N TYR A 42 -18.62 0.90 0.09
CA TYR A 42 -18.69 -0.46 0.64
C TYR A 42 -18.09 -0.56 2.04
N LEU A 43 -16.99 0.18 2.29
CA LEU A 43 -16.29 0.20 3.57
C LEU A 43 -16.79 1.29 4.53
N GLY A 44 -17.80 2.09 4.15
CA GLY A 44 -18.33 3.19 4.97
C GLY A 44 -17.32 4.31 5.24
N ALA A 45 -16.53 4.66 4.22
CA ALA A 45 -15.45 5.65 4.26
C ALA A 45 -15.59 6.72 3.17
N GLU A 46 -16.83 7.07 2.79
CA GLU A 46 -17.09 8.11 1.81
C GLU A 46 -16.41 9.44 2.17
N GLY A 47 -15.81 10.09 1.18
CA GLY A 47 -15.12 11.37 1.38
C GLY A 47 -13.75 11.27 2.03
N LEU A 48 -13.25 10.08 2.35
CA LEU A 48 -11.91 9.89 2.89
C LEU A 48 -10.85 10.43 1.91
N ASP A 49 -9.99 11.34 2.41
CA ASP A 49 -8.87 11.91 1.67
C ASP A 49 -7.59 11.84 2.51
N VAL A 50 -6.91 10.68 2.44
CA VAL A 50 -5.66 10.41 3.17
C VAL A 50 -4.61 9.85 2.23
N THR A 51 -3.33 10.01 2.59
CA THR A 51 -2.23 9.37 1.86
C THR A 51 -2.43 7.85 1.84
N ASN A 52 -2.26 7.24 0.67
CA ASN A 52 -2.41 5.80 0.56
C ASN A 52 -1.26 5.07 1.26
N CYS A 53 -1.57 3.88 1.77
CA CYS A 53 -0.57 2.88 2.09
C CYS A 53 0.07 2.35 0.80
N ASN A 54 1.25 1.76 0.92
CA ASN A 54 1.97 1.09 -0.16
C ASN A 54 1.80 -0.42 0.02
N GLY A 55 1.23 -1.07 -1.00
CA GLY A 55 1.00 -2.52 -0.99
C GLY A 55 2.28 -3.36 -1.13
N ALA A 56 3.41 -2.77 -1.55
CA ALA A 56 4.65 -3.50 -1.84
C ALA A 56 5.33 -4.09 -0.59
N LEU A 57 5.14 -3.46 0.58
CA LEU A 57 5.65 -3.97 1.86
C LEU A 57 4.59 -3.76 2.95
N VAL A 58 4.07 -4.88 3.44
CA VAL A 58 3.09 -4.93 4.53
C VAL A 58 3.57 -5.92 5.58
N GLY A 59 3.62 -5.49 6.83
CA GLY A 59 3.92 -6.36 7.97
C GLY A 59 2.82 -6.29 9.01
N ALA A 60 2.41 -7.45 9.55
CA ALA A 60 1.40 -7.53 10.59
C ALA A 60 1.75 -8.59 11.64
N ALA A 61 1.48 -8.29 12.91
CA ALA A 61 1.67 -9.23 14.01
C ALA A 61 0.33 -9.89 14.37
N ARG A 62 0.24 -11.22 14.22
CA ARG A 62 -1.00 -12.00 14.42
C ARG A 62 -1.70 -11.76 15.77
N PHE A 63 -0.92 -11.56 16.83
CA PHE A 63 -1.41 -11.39 18.20
C PHE A 63 -1.54 -9.92 18.62
N HIS A 64 -1.49 -8.98 17.68
CA HIS A 64 -1.76 -7.57 17.93
C HIS A 64 -3.19 -7.22 17.49
N ARG A 65 -3.85 -6.28 18.18
CA ARG A 65 -5.25 -5.86 17.87
C ARG A 65 -5.47 -5.50 16.40
N HIS A 66 -4.49 -4.79 15.82
CA HIS A 66 -4.51 -4.34 14.42
C HIS A 66 -4.60 -5.49 13.41
N TYR A 67 -4.27 -6.73 13.77
CA TYR A 67 -4.51 -7.86 12.88
C TYR A 67 -6.00 -8.09 12.64
N ALA A 68 -6.81 -8.08 13.71
CA ALA A 68 -8.26 -8.22 13.62
C ALA A 68 -8.91 -6.98 13.00
N ASP A 69 -8.36 -5.79 13.26
CA ASP A 69 -8.93 -4.53 12.76
C ASP A 69 -8.57 -4.23 11.29
N ILE A 70 -7.45 -4.76 10.78
CA ILE A 70 -6.93 -4.45 9.44
C ILE A 70 -6.86 -5.71 8.57
N VAL A 71 -6.10 -6.71 9.00
CA VAL A 71 -5.77 -7.87 8.14
C VAL A 71 -6.98 -8.76 7.89
N GLU A 72 -7.77 -9.07 8.91
CA GLU A 72 -8.95 -9.92 8.74
C GLU A 72 -10.02 -9.27 7.82
N PRO A 73 -10.39 -7.99 7.98
CA PRO A 73 -11.23 -7.27 7.01
C PRO A 73 -10.60 -7.18 5.63
N TRP A 74 -9.29 -7.01 5.52
CA TRP A 74 -8.60 -6.93 4.24
C TRP A 74 -8.70 -8.26 3.48
N VAL A 75 -8.50 -9.39 4.17
CA VAL A 75 -8.72 -10.73 3.61
C VAL A 75 -10.18 -10.94 3.19
N ARG A 76 -11.14 -10.45 3.97
CA ARG A 76 -12.57 -10.50 3.60
C ARG A 76 -12.85 -9.67 2.35
N CYS A 77 -12.32 -8.44 2.28
CA CYS A 77 -12.47 -7.56 1.13
C CYS A 77 -11.90 -8.20 -0.15
N ALA A 78 -10.71 -8.81 -0.06
CA ALA A 78 -10.05 -9.48 -1.19
C ALA A 78 -10.89 -10.62 -1.82
N ARG A 79 -11.88 -11.15 -1.10
CA ARG A 79 -12.77 -12.23 -1.57
C ARG A 79 -14.12 -11.72 -2.09
N VAL A 80 -14.38 -10.41 -2.01
CA VAL A 80 -15.65 -9.80 -2.42
C VAL A 80 -15.36 -8.80 -3.53
N GLU A 81 -15.79 -9.09 -4.77
CA GLU A 81 -15.56 -8.24 -5.93
C GLU A 81 -16.04 -6.80 -5.72
N ALA A 82 -17.23 -6.63 -5.13
CA ALA A 82 -17.79 -5.32 -4.80
C ALA A 82 -16.91 -4.50 -3.82
N CYS A 83 -16.02 -5.17 -3.07
CA CYS A 83 -15.02 -4.53 -2.24
C CYS A 83 -13.71 -4.33 -3.01
N ILE A 84 -13.05 -5.42 -3.46
CA ILE A 84 -11.66 -5.38 -3.96
C ILE A 84 -11.51 -4.76 -5.36
N ALA A 85 -12.52 -4.89 -6.20
CA ALA A 85 -12.50 -4.42 -7.58
C ALA A 85 -13.93 -4.08 -8.04
N PRO A 86 -14.58 -3.09 -7.42
CA PRO A 86 -15.96 -2.75 -7.72
C PRO A 86 -16.14 -2.43 -9.21
N SER A 87 -17.38 -2.59 -9.71
CA SER A 87 -17.72 -2.32 -11.11
C SER A 87 -17.26 -0.92 -11.54
N GLY A 88 -16.62 -0.84 -12.72
CA GLY A 88 -15.99 0.37 -13.24
C GLY A 88 -14.56 0.65 -12.75
N SER A 89 -14.05 -0.16 -11.82
CA SER A 89 -12.66 -0.06 -11.37
C SER A 89 -11.67 -0.49 -12.44
N ASN A 90 -10.55 0.24 -12.54
CA ASN A 90 -9.43 -0.06 -13.41
C ASN A 90 -8.15 0.59 -12.85
N ARG A 91 -6.98 0.29 -13.43
CA ARG A 91 -5.70 0.81 -12.93
C ARG A 91 -5.58 2.35 -12.93
N ARG A 92 -6.42 3.06 -13.68
CA ARG A 92 -6.40 4.53 -13.77
C ARG A 92 -7.12 5.20 -12.59
N ASN A 93 -8.02 4.47 -11.91
CA ASN A 93 -8.86 5.00 -10.82
C ASN A 93 -8.90 4.11 -9.58
N HIS A 94 -8.20 2.96 -9.57
CA HIS A 94 -8.26 2.00 -8.49
C HIS A 94 -7.00 1.14 -8.35
N ARG A 95 -6.42 1.11 -7.14
CA ARG A 95 -5.31 0.22 -6.75
C ARG A 95 -5.77 -0.90 -5.81
N GLN A 96 -6.88 -1.56 -6.15
CA GLN A 96 -7.40 -2.82 -5.59
C GLN A 96 -7.04 -3.08 -4.10
N ASP A 97 -6.10 -3.98 -3.84
CA ASP A 97 -5.69 -4.42 -2.51
C ASP A 97 -5.06 -3.30 -1.68
N GLN A 98 -4.23 -2.47 -2.30
CA GLN A 98 -3.65 -1.28 -1.67
C GLN A 98 -4.71 -0.25 -1.26
N ALA A 99 -5.77 -0.10 -2.06
CA ALA A 99 -6.89 0.79 -1.79
C ALA A 99 -7.66 0.33 -0.54
N ALA A 100 -8.00 -0.96 -0.46
CA ALA A 100 -8.68 -1.53 0.71
C ALA A 100 -7.81 -1.43 1.97
N LEU A 101 -6.50 -1.73 1.85
CA LEU A 101 -5.54 -1.64 2.94
C LEU A 101 -5.49 -0.23 3.55
N THR A 102 -5.51 0.79 2.71
CA THR A 102 -5.48 2.19 3.14
C THR A 102 -6.69 2.56 3.98
N VAL A 103 -7.89 2.22 3.50
CA VAL A 103 -9.15 2.54 4.19
C VAL A 103 -9.20 1.84 5.55
N LEU A 104 -8.87 0.55 5.58
CA LEU A 104 -8.90 -0.26 6.81
C LEU A 104 -7.85 0.18 7.83
N ALA A 105 -6.63 0.49 7.39
CA ALA A 105 -5.60 1.02 8.27
C ALA A 105 -6.03 2.36 8.89
N HIS A 106 -6.62 3.26 8.09
CA HIS A 106 -7.15 4.52 8.59
C HIS A 106 -8.27 4.33 9.62
N GLN A 107 -9.24 3.46 9.35
CA GLN A 107 -10.33 3.14 10.28
C GLN A 107 -9.82 2.51 11.59
N ALA A 108 -8.73 1.74 11.54
CA ALA A 108 -8.06 1.19 12.72
C ALA A 108 -7.18 2.20 13.47
N GLY A 109 -7.15 3.48 13.05
CA GLY A 109 -6.32 4.53 13.65
C GLY A 109 -4.82 4.38 13.35
N VAL A 110 -4.45 3.61 12.32
CA VAL A 110 -3.06 3.34 11.95
C VAL A 110 -2.70 4.16 10.71
N ALA A 111 -1.74 5.06 10.86
CA ALA A 111 -1.19 5.81 9.74
C ALA A 111 -0.09 5.01 9.03
N CYS A 112 -0.18 4.90 7.71
CA CYS A 112 0.91 4.39 6.88
C CYS A 112 2.00 5.46 6.79
N ARG A 113 3.16 5.16 7.39
CA ARG A 113 4.27 6.09 7.53
C ARG A 113 5.46 5.53 6.79
N ARG A 114 6.23 6.40 6.15
CA ARG A 114 7.57 6.02 5.65
C ARG A 114 8.37 5.41 6.79
N MET A 115 8.70 4.14 6.64
CA MET A 115 9.59 3.49 7.56
C MET A 115 11.01 3.70 7.05
N HIS A 116 11.90 4.16 7.92
CA HIS A 116 13.34 4.19 7.61
C HIS A 116 13.94 2.79 7.77
N LEU A 117 13.31 1.78 7.17
CA LEU A 117 13.93 0.47 7.02
C LEU A 117 15.03 0.64 5.97
N SER A 118 16.25 0.22 6.26
CA SER A 118 17.39 0.28 5.33
C SER A 118 17.22 -0.72 4.18
N VAL A 119 16.13 -0.59 3.44
CA VAL A 119 15.73 -1.48 2.35
C VAL A 119 15.30 -0.58 1.20
N HIS A 120 15.87 -0.82 0.02
CA HIS A 120 15.49 -0.11 -1.19
C HIS A 120 14.28 -0.79 -1.83
N TYR A 121 13.27 -0.01 -2.18
CA TYR A 121 12.07 -0.48 -2.86
C TYR A 121 11.81 0.39 -4.08
N HIS A 122 11.18 -0.21 -5.09
CA HIS A 122 10.64 0.53 -6.23
C HIS A 122 9.35 1.22 -5.79
N HIS A 123 9.26 2.54 -5.93
CA HIS A 123 8.00 3.26 -5.77
C HIS A 123 7.13 3.03 -7.01
N ASP A 124 5.80 3.02 -6.87
CA ASP A 124 4.90 2.95 -8.03
C ASP A 124 5.33 3.94 -9.12
N ASP A 125 5.54 3.45 -10.33
CA ASP A 125 6.09 4.23 -11.44
C ASP A 125 5.09 5.36 -11.81
N PRO A 126 5.51 6.64 -11.80
CA PRO A 126 4.69 7.72 -12.34
C PRO A 126 4.28 7.50 -13.81
N SER A 127 5.00 6.67 -14.56
CA SER A 127 4.79 6.43 -15.99
C SER A 127 3.52 5.63 -16.34
N ASP A 128 2.85 5.01 -15.37
CA ASP A 128 1.48 4.48 -15.51
C ASP A 128 0.47 5.59 -15.94
N GLU A 129 0.85 6.87 -15.84
CA GLU A 129 0.05 8.02 -16.28
C GLU A 129 0.16 8.33 -17.79
N GLY A 130 1.17 7.82 -18.50
CA GLY A 130 1.52 8.29 -19.85
C GLY A 130 0.79 7.65 -21.04
N THR A 131 -0.04 6.63 -20.84
CA THR A 131 -0.69 5.90 -21.96
C THR A 131 -2.18 6.26 -22.15
N LEU A 132 -2.66 7.30 -21.47
CA LEU A 132 -4.09 7.66 -21.45
C LEU A 132 -4.48 8.74 -22.46
N ASP A 133 -3.51 9.45 -23.03
CA ASP A 133 -3.73 10.53 -23.99
C ASP A 133 -3.41 10.14 -25.45
N GLY A 134 -3.22 8.86 -25.75
CA GLY A 134 -2.99 8.39 -27.13
C GLY A 134 -1.72 8.93 -27.81
N ARG A 135 -0.81 9.59 -27.08
CA ARG A 135 0.47 10.03 -27.64
C ARG A 135 1.47 8.87 -27.64
N PRO A 136 2.12 8.58 -28.79
CA PRO A 136 3.13 7.53 -28.84
C PRO A 136 4.32 7.87 -27.94
N LYS A 137 4.88 6.84 -27.29
CA LYS A 137 6.09 6.95 -26.49
C LYS A 137 7.23 7.47 -27.39
N SER A 138 7.72 8.67 -27.10
CA SER A 138 8.95 9.19 -27.70
C SER A 138 10.11 8.29 -27.29
N SER A 139 10.62 7.49 -28.22
CA SER A 139 11.84 6.72 -28.05
C SER A 139 13.02 7.68 -27.99
N ARG A 140 13.51 8.03 -26.80
CA ARG A 140 14.89 8.53 -26.68
C ARG A 140 15.82 7.33 -26.73
N ARG A 141 16.46 7.11 -27.87
CA ARG A 141 17.71 6.34 -27.94
C ARG A 141 18.77 7.08 -27.11
N PRO A 142 19.67 6.37 -26.40
CA PRO A 142 20.84 7.02 -25.83
C PRO A 142 21.75 7.46 -26.98
N ALA A 143 22.12 8.74 -26.98
CA ALA A 143 23.20 9.25 -27.81
C ALA A 143 24.52 8.77 -27.20
N GLY A 144 25.38 8.20 -28.04
CA GLY A 144 26.72 7.78 -27.66
C GLY A 144 27.61 8.95 -27.26
N GLY A 145 28.58 8.62 -26.41
CA GLY A 145 29.72 9.42 -25.98
C GLY A 145 30.69 8.50 -25.25
#